data_AF-A0AAV9CEV1-F1
#
_entry.id   AF-A0AAV9CEV1-F1
#
_cell.length_a   1.000
_cell.length_b   1.000
_cell.length_c   1.000
_cell.angle_alpha   90.00
_cell.angle_beta   90.00
_cell.angle_gamma   90.00
#
_symmetry.space_group_name_H-M   'P 1'
#
loop_
_entity.id
_entity.type
_entity.pdbx_description
1 polymer ?
#
loop_
_entity_poly.entity_id
_entity_poly.type
_entity_poly.pdbx_seq_one_letter_code
_entity_poly.pdbx_strand_id
1 'polypeptide(L)'
;MGCRDILSRIFVANPEKRITIQEIKNHPWFLKNLPMELMDGNQCSSNNDDANSQPQSIEDVVSIIQEAKKPPEGPKNVGDCLDLLDDMDEDTDLDDIETSGDFVCAV
;
A
#
# COMPACT_ATOMS: atom_id res chain seq x y z
N MET A 1 -9.33 0.95 -32.49
CA MET A 1 -8.45 2.01 -31.98
C MET A 1 -9.18 3.07 -31.15
N GLY A 2 -10.15 2.69 -30.30
CA GLY A 2 -10.93 3.63 -29.48
C GLY A 2 -11.14 3.09 -28.07
N CYS A 3 -11.94 3.78 -27.24
CA CYS A 3 -12.16 3.39 -25.84
C CYS A 3 -12.63 1.93 -25.69
N ARG A 4 -13.61 1.51 -26.51
CA ARG A 4 -14.13 0.15 -26.48
C ARG A 4 -13.10 -0.93 -26.83
N ASP A 5 -12.18 -0.61 -27.74
CA ASP A 5 -11.13 -1.54 -28.19
C ASP A 5 -10.10 -1.77 -27.09
N ILE A 6 -9.59 -0.72 -26.44
CA ILE A 6 -8.67 -0.91 -25.32
C ILE A 6 -9.31 -1.68 -24.16
N LEU A 7 -10.58 -1.38 -23.82
CA LEU A 7 -11.32 -2.10 -22.78
C LEU A 7 -11.50 -3.58 -23.11
N SER A 8 -11.79 -3.91 -24.38
CA SER A 8 -11.92 -5.32 -24.80
C SER A 8 -10.63 -6.13 -24.65
N ARG A 9 -9.47 -5.47 -24.68
CA ARG A 9 -8.17 -6.13 -24.50
C ARG A 9 -7.70 -6.16 -23.04
N ILE A 10 -8.25 -5.28 -22.20
CA ILE A 10 -8.03 -5.29 -20.74
C ILE A 10 -8.90 -6.37 -20.08
N PHE A 11 -10.19 -6.45 -20.43
CA PHE A 11 -11.12 -7.41 -19.86
C PHE A 11 -11.06 -8.78 -20.54
N VAL A 12 -9.86 -9.35 -20.59
CA VAL A 12 -9.58 -10.71 -21.08
C VAL A 12 -9.37 -11.62 -19.87
N ALA A 13 -10.13 -12.72 -19.82
CA ALA A 13 -10.09 -13.69 -18.73
C ALA A 13 -8.71 -14.38 -18.61
N ASN A 14 -8.09 -14.72 -19.74
CA ASN A 14 -6.73 -15.26 -19.74
C ASN A 14 -5.71 -14.12 -19.53
N PRO A 15 -4.92 -14.13 -18.44
CA PRO A 15 -3.94 -13.09 -18.16
C PRO A 15 -2.82 -13.02 -19.20
N GLU A 16 -2.41 -14.15 -19.79
CA GLU A 16 -1.35 -14.20 -20.81
C GLU A 16 -1.76 -13.55 -22.14
N LYS A 17 -3.07 -13.43 -22.37
CA LYS A 17 -3.64 -12.78 -23.57
C LYS A 17 -4.09 -11.35 -23.32
N ARG A 18 -3.99 -10.87 -22.07
CA ARG A 18 -4.37 -9.50 -21.71
C ARG A 18 -3.34 -8.53 -22.25
N ILE A 19 -3.80 -7.38 -22.74
CA ILE A 19 -2.91 -6.30 -23.17
C ILE A 19 -1.94 -5.90 -22.06
N THR A 20 -0.67 -5.75 -22.41
CA THR A 20 0.39 -5.32 -21.50
C THR A 20 0.35 -3.81 -21.26
N ILE A 21 1.00 -3.34 -20.20
CA ILE A 21 1.16 -1.90 -19.95
C ILE A 21 1.87 -1.20 -21.11
N GLN A 22 2.89 -1.82 -21.69
CA GLN A 22 3.60 -1.26 -22.85
C GLN A 22 2.68 -1.08 -24.05
N GLU A 23 1.81 -2.04 -24.33
CA GLU A 23 0.82 -1.93 -25.40
C GLU A 23 -0.29 -0.92 -25.08
N ILE A 24 -0.70 -0.78 -23.81
CA ILE A 24 -1.63 0.27 -23.38
C ILE A 24 -1.03 1.66 -23.62
N LYS A 25 0.24 1.88 -23.24
CA LYS A 25 0.93 3.17 -23.40
C LYS A 25 1.05 3.58 -24.87
N ASN A 26 1.16 2.61 -25.76
CA ASN A 26 1.20 2.82 -27.21
C ASN A 26 -0.20 2.87 -27.86
N HIS A 27 -1.28 2.63 -27.11
CA HIS A 27 -2.62 2.56 -27.69
C HIS A 27 -3.13 3.98 -28.04
N PRO A 28 -3.72 4.21 -29.23
CA PRO A 28 -4.14 5.55 -29.67
C PRO A 28 -5.15 6.24 -28.74
N TRP A 29 -5.99 5.46 -28.04
CA TRP A 29 -6.90 6.00 -27.04
C TRP A 29 -6.17 6.53 -25.79
N PHE A 30 -5.07 5.89 -25.37
CA PHE A 30 -4.30 6.30 -24.20
C PHE A 30 -3.47 7.55 -24.48
N LEU A 31 -2.91 7.65 -25.70
CA LEU A 31 -2.14 8.81 -26.15
C LEU A 31 -3.03 10.04 -26.42
N LYS A 32 -4.35 9.86 -26.53
CA LYS A 32 -5.27 10.96 -26.84
C LYS A 32 -5.33 11.93 -25.65
N ASN A 33 -4.82 13.14 -25.85
CA ASN A 33 -4.72 14.19 -24.82
C ASN A 33 -3.87 13.78 -23.61
N LEU A 34 -2.88 12.89 -23.80
CA LEU A 34 -1.94 12.55 -22.73
C LEU A 34 -1.06 13.78 -22.42
N PRO A 35 -1.03 14.29 -21.18
CA PRO A 35 -0.15 15.38 -20.78
C PRO A 35 1.32 15.01 -21.02
N MET A 36 2.13 16.01 -21.40
CA MET A 36 3.54 15.80 -21.74
C MET A 36 4.35 15.35 -20.52
N GLU A 37 3.92 15.72 -19.31
CA GLU A 37 4.50 15.32 -18.04
C GLU A 37 4.38 13.81 -17.79
N LEU A 38 3.39 13.16 -18.40
CA LEU A 38 3.09 11.73 -18.26
C LEU A 38 3.59 10.89 -19.45
N MET A 39 4.14 11.52 -20.49
CA MET A 39 4.71 10.81 -21.62
C MET A 39 6.10 10.28 -21.25
N ASP A 40 6.32 8.98 -21.39
CA ASP A 40 7.61 8.32 -21.12
C ASP A 40 8.72 8.99 -21.93
N GLY A 41 9.53 9.81 -21.28
CA GLY A 41 10.58 10.59 -21.92
C GLY A 41 10.95 11.86 -21.17
N ASN A 42 10.07 12.39 -20.34
CA ASN A 42 10.42 13.39 -19.34
C ASN A 42 10.38 12.63 -18.01
N GLN A 43 11.49 12.34 -17.34
CA GLN A 43 12.03 13.31 -16.39
C GLN A 43 11.16 14.57 -16.28
N CYS A 44 9.88 14.42 -15.90
CA CYS A 44 9.32 15.29 -14.91
C CYS A 44 10.17 15.01 -13.68
N SER A 45 11.37 15.62 -13.70
CA SER A 45 12.16 15.89 -12.54
C SER A 45 11.15 16.26 -11.49
N SER A 46 11.19 15.54 -10.39
CA SER A 46 10.59 15.95 -9.14
C SER A 46 11.09 17.37 -8.82
N ASN A 47 10.55 18.37 -9.51
CA ASN A 47 10.40 19.73 -9.04
C ASN A 47 9.14 19.73 -8.17
N ASN A 48 8.92 18.67 -7.40
CA ASN A 48 8.43 18.81 -6.05
C ASN A 48 9.55 19.52 -5.28
N ASP A 49 9.78 20.79 -5.65
CA ASP A 49 10.43 21.80 -4.83
C ASP A 49 9.50 22.16 -3.67
N ASP A 50 8.85 21.14 -3.06
CA ASP A 50 8.56 21.23 -1.65
C ASP A 50 9.94 21.30 -1.02
N ALA A 51 10.40 22.52 -0.74
CA ALA A 51 11.67 22.82 -0.08
C ALA A 51 11.83 22.10 1.28
N ASN A 52 10.82 21.34 1.70
CA ASN A 52 10.75 20.53 2.90
C ASN A 52 10.88 19.01 2.66
N SER A 53 10.82 18.53 1.41
CA SER A 53 10.97 17.10 1.07
C SER A 53 12.43 16.81 0.70
N GLN A 54 13.34 16.91 1.67
CA GLN A 54 14.69 16.40 1.49
C GLN A 54 14.63 14.87 1.39
N PRO A 55 15.22 14.24 0.35
CA PRO A 55 15.25 12.79 0.26
C PRO A 55 16.05 12.21 1.43
N GLN A 56 15.42 11.35 2.23
CA GLN A 56 16.11 10.60 3.28
C GLN A 56 16.88 9.42 2.68
N SER A 57 18.04 9.09 3.25
CA SER A 57 18.76 7.89 2.85
C SER A 57 17.99 6.62 3.25
N ILE A 58 18.23 5.52 2.54
CA ILE A 58 17.60 4.23 2.88
C ILE A 58 18.02 3.81 4.29
N GLU A 59 19.27 4.07 4.66
CA GLU A 59 19.85 3.80 5.96
C GLU A 59 19.12 4.56 7.09
N ASP A 60 18.80 5.84 6.88
CA ASP A 60 18.06 6.65 7.85
C ASP A 60 16.62 6.14 8.02
N VAL A 61 15.95 5.85 6.90
CA VAL A 61 14.58 5.30 6.93
C VAL A 61 14.55 3.99 7.70
N VAL A 62 15.50 3.08 7.43
CA VAL A 62 15.61 1.81 8.15
C VAL A 62 15.89 2.04 9.63
N SER A 63 16.78 2.97 9.97
CA SER A 63 17.14 3.27 11.37
C SER A 63 15.94 3.76 12.17
N ILE A 64 15.14 4.69 11.61
CA ILE A 64 13.90 5.20 12.22
C ILE A 64 12.89 4.05 12.42
N ILE A 65 12.73 3.17 11.44
CA ILE A 65 11.83 2.00 11.57
C ILE A 65 12.28 1.09 12.72
N GLN A 66 13.58 0.85 12.87
CA GLN A 66 14.10 0.03 13.97
C GLN A 66 13.94 0.70 15.33
N GLU A 67 14.08 2.02 15.39
CA GLU A 67 13.82 2.79 16.60
C GLU A 67 12.33 2.71 17.00
N ALA A 68 11.43 2.93 16.05
CA ALA A 68 9.98 2.90 16.28
C ALA A 68 9.42 1.52 16.68
N LYS A 69 10.14 0.43 16.37
CA LYS A 69 9.79 -0.93 16.80
C LYS A 69 10.09 -1.19 18.27
N LYS A 70 10.90 -0.37 18.94
CA LYS A 70 11.17 -0.53 20.37
C LYS A 70 9.92 -0.13 21.15
N PRO A 71 9.49 -0.92 22.16
CA PRO A 71 8.41 -0.49 23.03
C PRO A 71 8.80 0.81 23.74
N PRO A 72 7.82 1.66 24.12
CA PRO A 72 8.13 2.85 24.90
C PRO A 72 8.88 2.44 26.17
N GLU A 73 10.05 3.04 26.41
CA GLU A 73 10.64 3.01 27.75
C GLU A 73 9.65 3.74 28.64
N GLY A 74 8.82 2.97 29.35
CA GLY A 74 7.93 3.49 30.38
C GLY A 74 8.74 4.35 31.36
N PRO A 75 8.08 5.25 32.10
CA PRO A 75 8.77 6.06 33.09
C PRO A 75 9.61 5.13 33.97
N LYS A 76 10.92 5.40 34.05
CA LYS A 76 11.77 4.90 35.14
C LYS A 76 11.20 5.51 36.41
N ASN A 77 10.23 4.80 36.96
CA ASN A 77 9.72 4.84 38.31
C ASN A 77 10.81 5.32 39.27
N VAL A 78 10.78 6.63 39.54
CA VAL A 78 11.16 7.19 40.82
C VAL A 78 10.20 6.61 41.85
N GLY A 79 10.55 5.43 42.36
CA GLY A 79 9.92 4.81 43.53
C GLY A 79 8.53 4.21 43.28
N ASP A 80 8.46 2.90 43.45
CA ASP A 80 7.46 2.32 44.36
C ASP A 80 5.99 2.58 44.01
N CYS A 81 5.40 1.86 43.03
CA CYS A 81 3.93 1.67 42.91
C CYS A 81 3.50 0.69 41.79
N LEU A 82 4.25 -0.37 41.47
CA LEU A 82 3.84 -1.36 40.44
C LEU A 82 3.24 -2.67 40.98
N ASP A 83 2.83 -2.72 42.25
CA ASP A 83 2.34 -3.96 42.89
C ASP A 83 0.80 -4.14 42.85
N LEU A 84 0.07 -3.41 41.99
CA LEU A 84 -1.40 -3.36 42.03
C LEU A 84 -2.12 -3.68 40.72
N LEU A 85 -1.47 -4.31 39.73
CA LEU A 85 -2.15 -4.67 38.48
C LEU A 85 -2.04 -6.17 38.13
N ASP A 86 -1.69 -7.02 39.09
CA ASP A 86 -1.59 -8.48 38.93
C ASP A 86 -2.90 -9.23 39.28
N ASP A 87 -4.07 -8.58 39.13
CA ASP A 87 -5.36 -9.22 39.45
C ASP A 87 -6.47 -8.78 38.47
N MET A 88 -6.21 -8.94 37.17
CA MET A 88 -7.27 -8.91 36.17
C MET A 88 -7.22 -10.21 35.36
N ASP A 89 -7.64 -11.27 36.05
CA ASP A 89 -8.02 -12.56 35.48
C ASP A 89 -9.34 -12.33 34.70
N GLU A 90 -9.23 -11.95 33.42
CA GLU A 90 -10.34 -12.01 32.46
C GLU A 90 -10.01 -13.08 31.42
N ASP A 91 -10.25 -14.34 31.81
CA ASP A 91 -10.56 -15.44 30.91
C ASP A 91 -11.67 -14.98 29.95
N THR A 92 -11.27 -14.43 28.81
CA THR A 92 -12.17 -14.21 27.67
C THR A 92 -11.91 -15.34 26.69
N ASP A 93 -12.73 -16.38 26.80
CA ASP A 93 -12.85 -17.45 25.82
C ASP A 93 -13.21 -16.84 24.45
N LEU A 94 -12.19 -16.53 23.64
CA LEU A 94 -12.33 -16.08 22.25
C LEU A 94 -12.39 -17.29 21.31
N ASP A 95 -13.23 -18.26 21.63
CA ASP A 95 -13.50 -19.43 20.81
C ASP A 95 -14.96 -19.37 20.34
N ASP A 96 -15.26 -18.47 19.39
CA ASP A 96 -16.31 -18.70 18.37
C ASP A 96 -16.43 -17.50 17.40
N ILE A 97 -15.64 -17.54 16.31
CA ILE A 97 -16.06 -16.93 15.05
C ILE A 97 -15.62 -17.79 13.85
N GLU A 98 -16.08 -19.03 13.81
CA GLU A 98 -16.15 -19.77 12.55
C GLU A 98 -17.45 -19.38 11.82
N THR A 99 -17.49 -18.17 11.25
CA THR A 99 -18.43 -17.91 10.14
C THR A 99 -17.75 -18.36 8.86
N SER A 100 -17.83 -19.66 8.61
CA SER A 100 -17.57 -20.26 7.30
C SER A 100 -18.61 -19.73 6.30
N GLY A 101 -18.29 -18.60 5.69
CA GLY A 101 -19.04 -18.05 4.58
C GLY A 101 -18.78 -18.87 3.31
N ASP A 102 -19.60 -19.89 3.09
CA ASP A 102 -19.68 -20.60 1.81
C ASP A 102 -20.11 -19.60 0.72
N PHE A 103 -19.18 -19.20 -0.13
CA PHE A 103 -19.48 -18.38 -1.30
C PHE A 103 -20.02 -19.28 -2.41
N VAL A 104 -21.34 -19.41 -2.47
CA VAL A 104 -22.01 -20.06 -3.59
C VAL A 104 -21.87 -19.19 -4.84
N CYS A 105 -21.01 -19.60 -5.77
CA CYS A 105 -21.04 -19.10 -7.15
C CYS A 105 -22.34 -19.59 -7.81
N ALA A 106 -23.32 -18.70 -7.98
CA ALA A 106 -24.40 -18.96 -8.90
C ALA A 106 -23.83 -19.09 -10.32
N VAL A 107 -24.20 -20.19 -11.00
CA VAL A 107 -23.92 -20.46 -12.42
C VAL A 107 -24.79 -19.59 -13.32
#